data_AF-A0A822X7C1-F1
#
_entry.id   AF-A0A822X7C1-F1
#
_cell.length_a   1.000
_cell.length_b   1.000
_cell.length_c   1.000
_cell.angle_alpha   90.00
_cell.angle_beta   90.00
_cell.angle_gamma   90.00
#
_symmetry.space_group_name_H-M   'P 1'
#
loop_
_entity.id
_entity.type
_entity.pdbx_description
1 polymer ?
#
loop_
_entity_poly.entity_id
_entity_poly.type
_entity_poly.pdbx_seq_one_letter_code
_entity_poly.pdbx_strand_id
1 'polypeptide(L)'
;MTTYTHETITEAPIETVFEWHERRGAFHRLTPPWELVLEKRADPEIPAVGSERIMKFVMGPAKMTWHAKHTIYDPPHAFGETMLKGPFWKWDHEHLFEEKDGVTTVTDRVDYKVPFGFLGEIVDRVLGGRLVTQRIDRMFKAREIRLQRDMERHQKFRSLDRKKILVAGSSGLIGTQLVAFLDTGGHDVYRLVRRKVKDDQEIEWDPEKGIIDSSKIEGFDAVIHLGGEGIGDRRWSAKRKRKIMTSRTESTSLLAETLANLNQPPEVFMVASAVGFYGHSDKRGLTEETGSGTGYLAEVCTAWEESARPAADSGIRTIWLRTGIVLSGIGGALGKMLLPFKMNAGGPIASGKQWMPWISMDDQIYSMHELLMDSSASGAYNLTAPNPASQREFAKTLGRVLNRLAIAPLPSFVVRILFGEMGKTLLTEGQHVIPSRLEEQGYEFTHSDLESALRDTLGMWT
;
A
#
# COMPACT_ATOMS: atom_id res chain seq x y z
N MET A 1 8.79 -35.52 -2.05
CA MET A 1 9.39 -34.17 -1.92
C MET A 1 9.15 -33.53 -3.26
N THR A 2 8.55 -32.35 -3.27
CA THR A 2 8.14 -31.68 -4.51
C THR A 2 9.02 -30.47 -4.70
N THR A 3 9.60 -30.34 -5.90
CA THR A 3 10.36 -29.16 -6.31
C THR A 3 9.47 -28.31 -7.20
N TYR A 4 9.40 -27.02 -6.89
CA TYR A 4 8.73 -26.00 -7.66
C TYR A 4 9.77 -24.99 -8.13
N THR A 5 9.65 -24.52 -9.36
CA THR A 5 10.55 -23.50 -9.93
C THR A 5 9.73 -22.40 -10.60
N HIS A 6 10.13 -21.15 -10.41
CA HIS A 6 9.56 -19.99 -11.07
C HIS A 6 10.67 -19.04 -11.49
N GLU A 7 10.58 -18.49 -12.71
CA GLU A 7 11.57 -17.56 -13.25
C GLU A 7 10.95 -16.18 -13.41
N THR A 8 11.62 -15.16 -12.89
CA THR A 8 11.29 -13.75 -13.10
C THR A 8 12.40 -13.10 -13.91
N ILE A 9 12.06 -12.48 -15.03
CA ILE A 9 13.01 -11.74 -15.87
C ILE A 9 12.87 -10.25 -15.56
N THR A 10 13.99 -9.56 -15.37
CA THR A 10 14.06 -8.12 -15.12
C THR A 10 15.08 -7.45 -16.03
N GLU A 11 14.75 -6.30 -16.59
CA GLU A 11 15.64 -5.51 -17.47
C GLU A 11 16.64 -4.68 -16.64
N ALA A 12 17.33 -5.30 -15.68
CA ALA A 12 18.33 -4.69 -14.81
C ALA A 12 19.56 -5.60 -14.62
N PRO A 13 20.75 -5.02 -14.37
CA PRO A 13 21.95 -5.78 -13.98
C PRO A 13 21.76 -6.53 -12.65
N ILE A 14 22.50 -7.62 -12.48
CA ILE A 14 22.38 -8.54 -11.35
C ILE A 14 22.61 -7.84 -10.02
N GLU A 15 23.56 -6.91 -9.94
CA GLU A 15 23.86 -6.18 -8.71
C GLU A 15 22.66 -5.34 -8.27
N THR A 16 21.98 -4.67 -9.20
CA THR A 16 20.81 -3.85 -8.89
C THR A 16 19.65 -4.70 -8.40
N VAL A 17 19.42 -5.85 -9.05
CA VAL A 17 18.33 -6.77 -8.70
C VAL A 17 18.63 -7.45 -7.36
N PHE A 18 19.86 -7.88 -7.14
CA PHE A 18 20.26 -8.52 -5.89
C PHE A 18 20.19 -7.54 -4.72
N GLU A 19 20.75 -6.33 -4.87
CA GLU A 19 20.67 -5.28 -3.85
C GLU A 19 19.23 -4.98 -3.47
N TRP A 20 18.30 -4.92 -4.45
CA TRP A 20 16.87 -4.72 -4.18
C TRP A 20 16.32 -5.76 -3.20
N HIS A 21 16.74 -7.03 -3.30
CA HIS A 21 16.32 -8.11 -2.41
C HIS A 21 16.95 -8.02 -1.01
N GLU A 22 18.15 -7.45 -0.90
CA GLU A 22 18.83 -7.25 0.38
C GLU A 22 18.20 -6.13 1.22
N ARG A 23 17.46 -5.20 0.59
CA ARG A 23 16.86 -4.07 1.31
C ARG A 23 15.70 -4.53 2.19
N ARG A 24 15.53 -3.87 3.35
CA ARG A 24 14.56 -4.24 4.41
C ARG A 24 13.11 -4.30 3.87
N GLY A 25 12.78 -3.44 2.92
CA GLY A 25 11.48 -3.31 2.28
C GLY A 25 11.13 -4.45 1.33
N ALA A 26 12.11 -5.19 0.78
CA ALA A 26 11.90 -6.20 -0.25
C ALA A 26 10.85 -7.23 0.16
N PHE A 27 10.95 -7.71 1.41
CA PHE A 27 10.00 -8.65 1.98
C PHE A 27 8.55 -8.14 1.93
N HIS A 28 8.32 -6.87 2.29
CA HIS A 28 6.98 -6.28 2.28
C HIS A 28 6.43 -6.04 0.87
N ARG A 29 7.32 -5.81 -0.10
CA ARG A 29 6.96 -5.68 -1.52
C ARG A 29 6.60 -7.04 -2.11
N LEU A 30 7.45 -8.06 -1.91
CA LEU A 30 7.25 -9.44 -2.39
C LEU A 30 6.11 -10.19 -1.69
N THR A 31 5.62 -9.67 -0.56
CA THR A 31 4.45 -10.23 0.11
C THR A 31 3.21 -10.06 -0.78
N PRO A 32 2.47 -11.14 -1.11
CA PRO A 32 1.31 -11.01 -1.98
C PRO A 32 0.26 -10.03 -1.44
N PRO A 33 -0.32 -9.15 -2.28
CA PRO A 33 -1.15 -8.02 -1.84
C PRO A 33 -2.49 -8.41 -1.17
N TRP A 34 -2.89 -9.68 -1.26
CA TRP A 34 -4.06 -10.24 -0.59
C TRP A 34 -3.75 -10.99 0.71
N GLU A 35 -2.48 -11.14 1.09
CA GLU A 35 -2.07 -11.84 2.31
C GLU A 35 -1.65 -10.84 3.39
N LEU A 36 -2.36 -10.88 4.53
CA LEU A 36 -1.97 -10.08 5.69
C LEU A 36 -0.84 -10.78 6.43
N VAL A 37 0.36 -10.22 6.30
CA VAL A 37 1.56 -10.71 7.00
C VAL A 37 1.96 -9.72 8.09
N LEU A 38 2.09 -10.24 9.30
CA LEU A 38 2.55 -9.47 10.45
C LEU A 38 3.94 -9.95 10.82
N GLU A 39 4.94 -9.13 10.52
CA GLU A 39 6.29 -9.37 11.00
C GLU A 39 6.34 -9.24 12.54
N LYS A 40 6.94 -10.24 13.19
CA LYS A 40 7.15 -10.25 14.64
C LYS A 40 8.58 -9.98 15.02
N ARG A 41 9.51 -10.50 14.22
CA ARG A 41 10.94 -10.32 14.38
C ARG A 41 11.59 -10.56 13.02
N ALA A 42 12.55 -9.73 12.69
CA ALA A 42 13.52 -9.95 11.64
C ALA A 42 14.88 -9.56 12.24
N ASP A 43 15.90 -10.37 12.01
CA ASP A 43 17.26 -9.96 12.35
C ASP A 43 17.73 -8.85 11.37
N PRO A 44 18.55 -7.90 11.82
CA PRO A 44 18.90 -6.70 11.03
C PRO A 44 19.78 -6.98 9.82
N GLU A 45 20.47 -8.11 9.78
CA GLU A 45 21.47 -8.50 8.76
C GLU A 45 20.90 -9.46 7.70
N ILE A 46 19.58 -9.60 7.57
CA ILE A 46 18.97 -10.46 6.52
C ILE A 46 19.42 -9.97 5.12
N PRO A 47 19.88 -10.85 4.21
CA PRO A 47 19.79 -12.32 4.24
C PRO A 47 21.09 -13.07 4.66
N ALA A 48 21.86 -12.57 5.63
CA ALA A 48 23.05 -13.26 6.14
C ALA A 48 22.74 -14.67 6.68
N VAL A 49 23.66 -15.63 6.44
CA VAL A 49 23.50 -17.02 6.91
C VAL A 49 23.31 -17.05 8.43
N GLY A 50 22.26 -17.73 8.87
CA GLY A 50 21.92 -17.85 10.28
C GLY A 50 20.90 -16.84 10.77
N SER A 51 20.66 -15.74 10.04
CA SER A 51 19.63 -14.75 10.36
C SER A 51 18.23 -15.36 10.27
N GLU A 52 17.34 -14.93 11.16
CA GLU A 52 15.99 -15.49 11.28
C GLU A 52 14.90 -14.44 11.10
N ARG A 53 13.80 -14.87 10.47
CA ARG A 53 12.57 -14.08 10.34
C ARG A 53 11.38 -14.85 10.88
N ILE A 54 10.62 -14.20 11.76
CA ILE A 54 9.39 -14.74 12.35
C ILE A 54 8.21 -13.88 11.94
N MET A 55 7.24 -14.52 11.30
CA MET A 55 6.08 -13.88 10.72
C MET A 55 4.80 -14.57 11.19
N LYS A 56 3.70 -13.82 11.21
CA LYS A 56 2.37 -14.38 11.39
C LYS A 56 1.49 -14.10 10.18
N PHE A 57 0.88 -15.15 9.67
CA PHE A 57 -0.05 -15.10 8.56
C PHE A 57 -1.46 -15.38 9.07
N VAL A 58 -2.44 -14.68 8.50
CA VAL A 58 -3.86 -14.95 8.75
C VAL A 58 -4.40 -15.80 7.61
N MET A 59 -4.73 -17.06 7.91
CA MET A 59 -5.33 -17.99 6.94
C MET A 59 -6.75 -18.31 7.40
N GLY A 60 -7.73 -17.59 6.83
CA GLY A 60 -9.11 -17.64 7.29
C GLY A 60 -9.21 -17.24 8.78
N PRO A 61 -9.85 -18.05 9.64
CA PRO A 61 -9.94 -17.75 11.08
C PRO A 61 -8.66 -18.10 11.86
N ALA A 62 -7.72 -18.84 11.27
CA ALA A 62 -6.51 -19.30 11.95
C ALA A 62 -5.34 -18.31 11.79
N LYS A 63 -4.54 -18.19 12.86
CA LYS A 63 -3.26 -17.47 12.83
C LYS A 63 -2.13 -18.49 12.82
N MET A 64 -1.32 -18.49 11.78
CA MET A 64 -0.18 -19.38 11.65
C MET A 64 1.12 -18.60 11.86
N THR A 65 2.14 -19.26 12.40
CA THR A 65 3.48 -18.69 12.54
C THR A 65 4.37 -19.33 11.49
N TRP A 66 5.14 -18.50 10.80
CA TRP A 66 6.23 -18.93 9.93
C TRP A 66 7.53 -18.46 10.54
N HIS A 67 8.46 -19.37 10.73
CA HIS A 67 9.80 -19.11 11.24
C HIS A 67 10.78 -19.63 10.20
N ALA A 68 11.45 -18.70 9.52
CA ALA A 68 12.46 -18.99 8.51
C ALA A 68 13.85 -18.64 9.03
N LYS A 69 14.85 -19.37 8.55
CA LYS A 69 16.27 -19.13 8.79
C LYS A 69 17.00 -19.14 7.46
N HIS A 70 17.83 -18.12 7.20
CA HIS A 70 18.66 -18.09 6.00
C HIS A 70 19.79 -19.11 6.11
N THR A 71 19.98 -19.88 5.05
CA THR A 71 20.95 -20.98 4.95
C THR A 71 21.96 -20.77 3.83
N ILE A 72 21.64 -19.92 2.84
CA ILE A 72 22.50 -19.59 1.71
C ILE A 72 22.60 -18.07 1.61
N TYR A 73 23.81 -17.57 1.38
CA TYR A 73 24.09 -16.18 1.04
C TYR A 73 25.40 -16.12 0.25
N ASP A 74 25.31 -15.86 -1.04
CA ASP A 74 26.40 -15.80 -2.02
C ASP A 74 26.15 -14.62 -2.98
N PRO A 75 26.34 -13.37 -2.52
CA PRO A 75 26.05 -12.19 -3.33
C PRO A 75 26.98 -12.07 -4.55
N PRO A 76 26.47 -11.62 -5.73
CA PRO A 76 25.07 -11.31 -6.04
C PRO A 76 24.29 -12.51 -6.65
N HIS A 77 24.78 -13.75 -6.49
CA HIS A 77 24.30 -14.92 -7.24
C HIS A 77 23.20 -15.71 -6.54
N ALA A 78 23.18 -15.77 -5.21
CA ALA A 78 22.18 -16.56 -4.50
C ALA A 78 21.93 -16.14 -3.05
N PHE A 79 20.70 -16.36 -2.59
CA PHE A 79 20.40 -16.51 -1.17
C PHE A 79 19.25 -17.51 -0.99
N GLY A 80 19.06 -18.01 0.21
CA GLY A 80 17.98 -18.98 0.45
C GLY A 80 17.74 -19.25 1.91
N GLU A 81 16.57 -19.80 2.18
CA GLU A 81 16.02 -20.00 3.51
C GLU A 81 15.36 -21.36 3.68
N THR A 82 15.43 -21.87 4.90
CA THR A 82 14.66 -23.04 5.34
C THR A 82 13.65 -22.65 6.41
N MET A 83 12.48 -23.28 6.36
CA MET A 83 11.44 -23.10 7.37
C MET A 83 11.68 -23.99 8.58
N LEU A 84 11.95 -23.37 9.73
CA LEU A 84 12.07 -24.04 11.03
C LEU A 84 10.72 -24.42 11.63
N LYS A 85 9.69 -23.59 11.39
CA LYS A 85 8.32 -23.82 11.87
C LYS A 85 7.30 -23.19 10.93
N GLY A 86 6.29 -23.94 10.54
CA GLY A 86 5.19 -23.41 9.75
C GLY A 86 4.17 -24.46 9.31
N PRO A 87 3.35 -24.16 8.30
CA PRO A 87 2.26 -25.03 7.84
C PRO A 87 2.74 -26.25 7.05
N PHE A 88 3.96 -26.22 6.51
CA PHE A 88 4.56 -27.35 5.79
C PHE A 88 5.34 -28.26 6.74
N TRP A 89 5.61 -29.50 6.34
CA TRP A 89 6.59 -30.35 7.04
C TRP A 89 8.03 -29.99 6.68
N LYS A 90 8.22 -29.45 5.47
CA LYS A 90 9.49 -28.94 4.97
C LYS A 90 9.22 -27.84 3.95
N TRP A 91 10.05 -26.81 3.97
CA TRP A 91 10.09 -25.75 2.97
C TRP A 91 11.50 -25.19 2.94
N ASP A 92 12.21 -25.43 1.85
CA ASP A 92 13.48 -24.77 1.52
C ASP A 92 13.20 -23.92 0.26
N HIS A 93 13.61 -22.66 0.28
CA HIS A 93 13.44 -21.74 -0.84
C HIS A 93 14.77 -21.07 -1.15
N GLU A 94 15.24 -21.23 -2.38
CA GLU A 94 16.44 -20.61 -2.92
C GLU A 94 16.06 -19.59 -4.00
N HIS A 95 16.77 -18.47 -4.00
CA HIS A 95 16.72 -17.43 -5.02
C HIS A 95 18.06 -17.46 -5.74
N LEU A 96 18.05 -17.75 -7.03
CA LEU A 96 19.25 -17.82 -7.87
C LEU A 96 19.20 -16.69 -8.90
N PHE A 97 20.31 -16.01 -9.11
CA PHE A 97 20.40 -14.85 -9.98
C PHE A 97 21.43 -15.10 -11.07
N GLU A 98 21.01 -14.93 -12.31
CA GLU A 98 21.88 -15.04 -13.48
C GLU A 98 21.65 -13.83 -14.39
N GLU A 99 22.73 -13.14 -14.75
CA GLU A 99 22.66 -12.04 -15.73
C GLU A 99 23.21 -12.47 -17.08
N LYS A 100 22.51 -12.01 -18.12
CA LYS A 100 22.97 -12.05 -19.49
C LYS A 100 22.55 -10.77 -20.20
N ASP A 101 23.52 -10.08 -20.83
CA ASP A 101 23.29 -8.88 -21.64
C ASP A 101 22.51 -7.76 -20.89
N GLY A 102 22.80 -7.54 -19.60
CA GLY A 102 22.12 -6.53 -18.78
C GLY A 102 20.71 -6.89 -18.31
N VAL A 103 20.28 -8.14 -18.55
CA VAL A 103 19.01 -8.70 -18.11
C VAL A 103 19.27 -9.77 -17.07
N THR A 104 18.60 -9.68 -15.92
CA THR A 104 18.72 -10.67 -14.85
C THR A 104 17.51 -11.57 -14.81
N THR A 105 17.76 -12.88 -14.82
CA THR A 105 16.79 -13.92 -14.47
C THR A 105 16.95 -14.27 -13.00
N VAL A 106 15.86 -14.11 -12.24
CA VAL A 106 15.73 -14.58 -10.86
C VAL A 106 14.96 -15.89 -10.89
N THR A 107 15.61 -16.98 -10.47
CA THR A 107 15.00 -18.30 -10.37
C THR A 107 14.69 -18.60 -8.90
N ASP A 108 13.41 -18.61 -8.58
CA ASP A 108 12.89 -19.11 -7.31
C ASP A 108 12.75 -20.63 -7.36
N ARG A 109 13.54 -21.36 -6.57
CA ARG A 109 13.43 -22.81 -6.41
C ARG A 109 12.93 -23.15 -5.01
N VAL A 110 11.78 -23.82 -4.93
CA VAL A 110 11.17 -24.23 -3.67
C VAL A 110 11.06 -25.74 -3.58
N ASP A 111 11.71 -26.31 -2.57
CA ASP A 111 11.60 -27.70 -2.18
C ASP A 111 10.69 -27.84 -0.95
N TYR A 112 9.49 -28.41 -1.12
CA TYR A 112 8.50 -28.47 -0.04
C TYR A 112 7.88 -29.86 0.16
N LYS A 113 7.30 -30.03 1.36
CA LYS A 113 6.50 -31.21 1.75
C LYS A 113 5.25 -30.77 2.51
N VAL A 114 4.08 -31.11 1.98
CA VAL A 114 2.77 -30.81 2.60
C VAL A 114 2.52 -31.66 3.85
N PRO A 115 1.73 -31.17 4.82
CA PRO A 115 1.31 -31.96 5.97
C PRO A 115 0.43 -33.15 5.56
N PHE A 116 0.43 -34.21 6.36
CA PHE A 116 -0.33 -35.48 6.20
C PHE A 116 0.15 -36.46 5.12
N GLY A 117 1.34 -36.27 4.53
CA GLY A 117 2.01 -37.29 3.71
C GLY A 117 1.14 -37.84 2.57
N PHE A 118 1.07 -39.16 2.40
CA PHE A 118 0.28 -39.83 1.36
C PHE A 118 -1.23 -39.50 1.40
N LEU A 119 -1.80 -39.18 2.58
CA LEU A 119 -3.21 -38.72 2.68
C LEU A 119 -3.37 -37.27 2.21
N GLY A 120 -2.38 -36.42 2.46
CA GLY A 120 -2.28 -35.09 1.88
C GLY A 120 -2.11 -35.16 0.36
N GLU A 121 -1.25 -36.06 -0.14
CA GLU A 121 -1.08 -36.35 -1.57
C GLU A 121 -2.31 -37.00 -2.20
N ILE A 122 -3.11 -37.80 -1.47
CA ILE A 122 -4.41 -38.33 -1.94
C ILE A 122 -5.46 -37.23 -1.98
N VAL A 123 -5.58 -36.38 -0.95
CA VAL A 123 -6.49 -35.24 -0.97
C VAL A 123 -6.10 -34.29 -2.10
N ASP A 124 -4.79 -34.09 -2.32
CA ASP A 124 -4.28 -33.39 -3.49
C ASP A 124 -4.68 -34.14 -4.76
N ARG A 125 -4.40 -35.43 -4.96
CA ARG A 125 -4.79 -36.20 -6.17
C ARG A 125 -6.30 -36.26 -6.45
N VAL A 126 -7.12 -36.38 -5.40
CA VAL A 126 -8.60 -36.48 -5.46
C VAL A 126 -9.25 -35.12 -5.68
N LEU A 127 -8.63 -34.03 -5.20
CA LEU A 127 -9.02 -32.63 -5.49
C LEU A 127 -8.16 -31.98 -6.59
N GLY A 128 -7.30 -32.76 -7.25
CA GLY A 128 -6.60 -32.44 -8.49
C GLY A 128 -5.15 -31.90 -8.45
N GLY A 129 -4.35 -32.01 -7.38
CA GLY A 129 -2.94 -31.58 -7.32
C GLY A 129 -2.75 -30.06 -7.41
N ARG A 130 -3.88 -29.36 -7.53
CA ARG A 130 -3.99 -28.02 -8.09
C ARG A 130 -4.07 -26.97 -7.00
N LEU A 131 -4.60 -27.26 -5.82
CA LEU A 131 -4.88 -26.20 -4.84
C LEU A 131 -3.60 -25.63 -4.19
N VAL A 132 -2.64 -26.48 -3.82
CA VAL A 132 -1.37 -26.02 -3.25
C VAL A 132 -0.49 -25.41 -4.35
N THR A 133 -0.34 -26.11 -5.47
CA THR A 133 0.46 -25.65 -6.61
C THR A 133 -0.07 -24.34 -7.18
N GLN A 134 -1.37 -24.19 -7.42
CA GLN A 134 -1.97 -22.91 -7.86
C GLN A 134 -1.76 -21.78 -6.86
N ARG A 135 -1.76 -22.08 -5.56
CA ARG A 135 -1.49 -21.06 -4.54
C ARG A 135 -0.02 -20.62 -4.59
N ILE A 136 0.91 -21.57 -4.75
CA ILE A 136 2.33 -21.31 -4.92
C ILE A 136 2.57 -20.52 -6.22
N ASP A 137 2.00 -20.96 -7.34
CA ASP A 137 2.02 -20.26 -8.64
C ASP A 137 1.57 -18.82 -8.51
N ARG A 138 0.42 -18.62 -7.88
CA ARG A 138 -0.14 -17.29 -7.69
C ARG A 138 0.72 -16.42 -6.78
N MET A 139 1.34 -16.99 -5.74
CA MET A 139 2.27 -16.28 -4.87
C MET A 139 3.51 -15.82 -5.65
N PHE A 140 4.14 -16.71 -6.40
CA PHE A 140 5.32 -16.38 -7.19
C PHE A 140 5.01 -15.45 -8.37
N LYS A 141 3.85 -15.59 -9.01
CA LYS A 141 3.40 -14.60 -10.00
C LYS A 141 3.24 -13.19 -9.40
N ALA A 142 2.79 -13.08 -8.15
CA ALA A 142 2.72 -11.80 -7.46
C ALA A 142 4.12 -11.19 -7.23
N ARG A 143 5.09 -12.04 -6.89
CA ARG A 143 6.49 -11.66 -6.67
C ARG A 143 7.13 -11.20 -7.98
N GLU A 144 6.92 -11.95 -9.06
CA GLU A 144 7.36 -11.62 -10.42
C GLU A 144 6.88 -10.23 -10.83
N ILE A 145 5.56 -10.01 -10.81
CA ILE A 145 4.93 -8.74 -11.18
C ILE A 145 5.46 -7.60 -10.30
N ARG A 146 5.63 -7.84 -9.00
CA ARG A 146 6.13 -6.81 -8.09
C ARG A 146 7.56 -6.43 -8.42
N LEU A 147 8.44 -7.41 -8.56
CA LEU A 147 9.86 -7.17 -8.80
C LEU A 147 10.05 -6.42 -10.12
N GLN A 148 9.36 -6.86 -11.19
CA GLN A 148 9.40 -6.20 -12.49
C GLN A 148 8.96 -4.74 -12.42
N ARG A 149 7.80 -4.47 -11.81
CA ARG A 149 7.26 -3.11 -11.72
C ARG A 149 8.10 -2.21 -10.81
N ASP A 150 8.56 -2.71 -9.66
CA ASP A 150 9.41 -1.91 -8.78
C ASP A 150 10.74 -1.58 -9.48
N MET A 151 11.31 -2.52 -10.21
CA MET A 151 12.54 -2.31 -10.97
C MET A 151 12.35 -1.24 -12.05
N GLU A 152 11.31 -1.36 -12.88
CA GLU A 152 10.96 -0.38 -13.91
C GLU A 152 10.78 1.04 -13.32
N ARG A 153 10.06 1.14 -12.20
CA ARG A 153 9.78 2.43 -11.54
C ARG A 153 11.03 3.05 -10.91
N HIS A 154 11.93 2.25 -10.34
CA HIS A 154 13.20 2.74 -9.79
C HIS A 154 14.17 3.16 -10.89
N GLN A 155 14.20 2.43 -12.00
CA GLN A 155 15.05 2.75 -13.16
C GLN A 155 14.75 4.12 -13.76
N LYS A 156 13.48 4.53 -13.78
CA LYS A 156 13.07 5.84 -14.28
C LYS A 156 13.83 7.01 -13.62
N PHE A 157 14.21 6.86 -12.36
CA PHE A 157 14.92 7.89 -11.57
C PHE A 157 16.32 7.42 -11.12
N ARG A 158 16.93 6.47 -11.83
CA ARG A 158 18.27 5.95 -11.50
C ARG A 158 19.38 7.00 -11.59
N SER A 159 19.20 8.01 -12.41
CA SER A 159 20.18 9.10 -12.62
C SER A 159 20.07 10.22 -11.59
N LEU A 160 19.03 10.22 -10.75
CA LEU A 160 18.84 11.19 -9.68
C LEU A 160 19.40 10.64 -8.37
N ASP A 161 19.83 11.55 -7.48
CA ASP A 161 20.33 11.18 -6.17
C ASP A 161 19.26 10.49 -5.32
N ARG A 162 19.71 9.59 -4.45
CA ARG A 162 18.85 9.00 -3.43
C ARG A 162 18.59 10.02 -2.33
N LYS A 163 17.37 9.98 -1.80
CA LYS A 163 16.87 10.95 -0.82
C LYS A 163 16.83 10.34 0.57
N LYS A 164 17.09 11.16 1.58
CA LYS A 164 16.78 10.90 2.98
C LYS A 164 15.34 11.36 3.28
N ILE A 165 14.47 10.41 3.61
CA ILE A 165 13.01 10.62 3.62
C ILE A 165 12.46 10.30 5.00
N LEU A 166 11.71 11.23 5.61
CA LEU A 166 10.98 11.00 6.85
C LEU A 166 9.50 10.73 6.58
N VAL A 167 8.98 9.59 7.06
CA VAL A 167 7.58 9.20 6.85
C VAL A 167 6.81 9.11 8.17
N ALA A 168 5.84 10.01 8.35
CA ALA A 168 4.85 9.95 9.42
C ALA A 168 3.62 9.15 8.97
N GLY A 169 3.15 8.21 9.79
CA GLY A 169 2.08 7.28 9.40
C GLY A 169 2.57 6.04 8.64
N SER A 170 3.87 5.73 8.74
CA SER A 170 4.55 4.60 8.10
C SER A 170 3.99 3.22 8.46
N SER A 171 3.31 3.06 9.61
CA SER A 171 2.69 1.78 10.00
C SER A 171 1.29 1.56 9.39
N GLY A 172 0.76 2.55 8.66
CA GLY A 172 -0.53 2.46 8.00
C GLY A 172 -0.47 1.59 6.74
N LEU A 173 -1.64 1.33 6.14
CA LEU A 173 -1.76 0.50 4.94
C LEU A 173 -0.92 1.04 3.77
N ILE A 174 -1.06 2.33 3.45
CA ILE A 174 -0.28 3.00 2.39
C ILE A 174 1.17 3.16 2.84
N GLY A 175 1.40 3.68 4.06
CA GLY A 175 2.74 3.96 4.57
C GLY A 175 3.67 2.74 4.61
N THR A 176 3.13 1.55 4.92
CA THR A 176 3.94 0.32 4.95
C THR A 176 4.47 -0.02 3.56
N GLN A 177 3.62 0.09 2.54
CA GLN A 177 3.98 -0.19 1.15
C GLN A 177 4.88 0.90 0.57
N LEU A 178 4.63 2.17 0.91
CA LEU A 178 5.46 3.29 0.48
C LEU A 178 6.88 3.19 1.03
N VAL A 179 7.02 2.98 2.34
CA VAL A 179 8.33 2.85 2.98
C VAL A 179 9.09 1.67 2.39
N ALA A 180 8.42 0.54 2.20
CA ALA A 180 9.03 -0.62 1.58
C ALA A 180 9.51 -0.35 0.14
N PHE A 181 8.72 0.39 -0.65
CA PHE A 181 9.06 0.73 -2.02
C PHE A 181 10.23 1.73 -2.10
N LEU A 182 10.21 2.79 -1.29
CA LEU A 182 11.28 3.77 -1.24
C LEU A 182 12.59 3.16 -0.74
N ASP A 183 12.51 2.32 0.28
CA ASP A 183 13.66 1.57 0.80
C ASP A 183 14.26 0.67 -0.27
N THR A 184 13.46 -0.12 -1.00
CA THR A 184 13.99 -0.97 -2.08
C THR A 184 14.59 -0.20 -3.26
N GLY A 185 14.17 1.06 -3.46
CA GLY A 185 14.77 1.99 -4.42
C GLY A 185 16.12 2.57 -3.99
N GLY A 186 16.54 2.31 -2.75
CA GLY A 186 17.81 2.79 -2.18
C GLY A 186 17.71 4.15 -1.49
N HIS A 187 16.51 4.66 -1.22
CA HIS A 187 16.34 5.86 -0.39
C HIS A 187 16.65 5.56 1.08
N ASP A 188 17.13 6.56 1.83
CA ASP A 188 17.35 6.43 3.27
C ASP A 188 16.08 6.82 4.03
N VAL A 189 15.27 5.82 4.39
CA VAL A 189 13.89 6.04 4.88
C VAL A 189 13.78 5.91 6.39
N TYR A 190 13.39 7.01 7.05
CA TYR A 190 13.09 7.08 8.48
C TYR A 190 11.60 7.12 8.74
N ARG A 191 11.20 6.62 9.92
CA ARG A 191 9.81 6.50 10.36
C ARG A 191 9.56 7.40 11.56
N LEU A 192 8.60 8.31 11.45
CA LEU A 192 8.13 9.10 12.58
C LEU A 192 7.04 8.33 13.35
N VAL A 193 7.35 7.88 14.56
CA VAL A 193 6.55 6.92 15.34
C VAL A 193 6.04 7.50 16.66
N ARG A 194 4.80 7.18 17.02
CA ARG A 194 4.16 7.65 18.28
C ARG A 194 4.38 6.71 19.47
N ARG A 195 5.22 5.70 19.27
CA ARG A 195 5.58 4.70 20.29
C ARG A 195 7.07 4.83 20.53
N LYS A 196 7.52 4.21 21.62
CA LYS A 196 8.95 3.99 21.85
C LYS A 196 9.61 3.41 20.59
N VAL A 197 10.72 4.02 20.19
CA VAL A 197 11.56 3.59 19.07
C VAL A 197 12.07 2.17 19.28
N LYS A 198 12.17 1.40 18.19
CA LYS A 198 12.65 0.01 18.16
C LYS A 198 13.94 -0.17 17.38
N ASP A 199 14.21 0.73 16.45
CA ASP A 199 15.39 0.70 15.59
C ASP A 199 15.93 2.12 15.38
N ASP A 200 17.05 2.21 14.68
CA ASP A 200 17.83 3.41 14.39
C ASP A 200 17.19 4.33 13.34
N GLN A 201 16.28 3.80 12.52
CA GLN A 201 15.53 4.54 11.52
C GLN A 201 14.16 4.99 12.04
N GLU A 202 13.98 5.07 13.37
CA GLU A 202 12.78 5.57 14.02
C GLU A 202 13.04 6.84 14.82
N ILE A 203 12.18 7.84 14.62
CA ILE A 203 12.15 9.09 15.39
C ILE A 203 10.84 9.13 16.15
N GLU A 204 10.91 9.38 17.46
CA GLU A 204 9.72 9.50 18.30
C GLU A 204 9.11 10.90 18.22
N TRP A 205 7.78 10.97 18.21
CA TRP A 205 7.02 12.21 18.34
C TRP A 205 5.67 11.96 19.02
N ASP A 206 5.06 13.02 19.56
CA ASP A 206 3.72 12.97 20.14
C ASP A 206 2.91 14.21 19.70
N PRO A 207 2.13 14.10 18.61
CA PRO A 207 1.27 15.17 18.12
C PRO A 207 0.25 15.68 19.13
N GLU A 208 -0.30 14.78 19.97
CA GLU A 208 -1.33 15.15 20.96
C GLU A 208 -0.75 16.03 22.07
N LYS A 209 0.57 16.01 22.26
CA LYS A 209 1.30 16.83 23.23
C LYS A 209 2.17 17.92 22.59
N GLY A 210 2.16 18.05 21.26
CA GLY A 210 3.03 18.99 20.55
C GLY A 210 4.52 18.64 20.64
N ILE A 211 4.88 17.37 20.85
CA ILE A 211 6.28 16.96 21.03
C ILE A 211 6.84 16.47 19.70
N ILE A 212 7.88 17.14 19.21
CA ILE A 212 8.75 16.68 18.14
C ILE A 212 10.15 17.27 18.37
N ASP A 213 11.18 16.45 18.22
CA ASP A 213 12.56 16.90 18.38
C ASP A 213 13.07 17.42 17.02
N SER A 214 13.09 18.75 16.86
CA SER A 214 13.50 19.41 15.62
C SER A 214 14.93 19.02 15.20
N SER A 215 15.82 18.80 16.17
CA SER A 215 17.22 18.42 15.90
C SER A 215 17.35 17.06 15.21
N LYS A 216 16.35 16.18 15.38
CA LYS A 216 16.32 14.85 14.75
C LYS A 216 15.73 14.85 13.35
N ILE A 217 15.03 15.91 12.95
CA ILE A 217 14.40 16.02 11.63
C ILE A 217 15.09 17.05 10.72
N GLU A 218 16.19 17.65 11.20
CA GLU A 218 17.07 18.54 10.43
C GLU A 218 17.76 17.78 9.28
N GLY A 219 17.88 18.40 8.10
CA GLY A 219 18.63 17.86 6.97
C GLY A 219 18.02 16.63 6.30
N PHE A 220 16.72 16.39 6.45
CA PHE A 220 15.98 15.47 5.59
C PHE A 220 15.69 16.12 4.24
N ASP A 221 15.81 15.38 3.15
CA ASP A 221 15.45 15.90 1.82
C ASP A 221 13.93 15.99 1.66
N ALA A 222 13.20 14.98 2.17
CA ALA A 222 11.75 14.92 2.02
C ALA A 222 11.04 14.49 3.29
N VAL A 223 9.85 15.04 3.51
CA VAL A 223 8.94 14.61 4.58
C VAL A 223 7.58 14.24 3.99
N ILE A 224 7.05 13.08 4.39
CA ILE A 224 5.76 12.55 3.93
C ILE A 224 4.87 12.31 5.16
N HIS A 225 3.72 12.98 5.22
CA HIS A 225 2.75 12.82 6.28
C HIS A 225 1.48 12.11 5.82
N LEU A 226 1.37 10.83 6.17
CA LEU A 226 0.21 9.96 5.90
C LEU A 226 -0.66 9.73 7.16
N GLY A 227 -0.38 10.46 8.24
CA GLY A 227 -0.99 10.23 9.54
C GLY A 227 -2.42 10.76 9.60
N GLY A 228 -3.31 9.96 10.19
CA GLY A 228 -4.68 10.35 10.47
C GLY A 228 -5.50 9.20 11.01
N GLU A 229 -6.50 9.50 11.82
CA GLU A 229 -7.42 8.50 12.35
C GLU A 229 -8.36 8.00 11.22
N GLY A 230 -8.57 6.68 11.13
CA GLY A 230 -9.38 6.09 10.05
C GLY A 230 -10.85 6.51 10.10
N ILE A 231 -11.34 7.08 8.99
CA ILE A 231 -12.70 7.65 8.91
C ILE A 231 -13.79 6.58 8.92
N GLY A 232 -13.49 5.37 8.42
CA GLY A 232 -14.45 4.26 8.30
C GLY A 232 -14.33 3.20 9.40
N ASP A 233 -13.57 3.45 10.47
CA ASP A 233 -13.28 2.41 11.49
C ASP A 233 -14.39 2.25 12.52
N ARG A 234 -15.12 3.33 12.81
CA ARG A 234 -16.21 3.36 13.79
C ARG A 234 -17.25 4.39 13.38
N ARG A 235 -18.50 4.17 13.80
CA ARG A 235 -19.60 5.14 13.61
C ARG A 235 -19.22 6.53 14.10
N TRP A 236 -19.69 7.56 13.39
CA TRP A 236 -19.42 8.95 13.73
C TRP A 236 -20.33 9.46 14.84
N SER A 237 -19.72 9.70 16.00
CA SER A 237 -20.24 10.59 17.05
C SER A 237 -19.54 11.94 16.97
N ALA A 238 -20.04 12.97 17.65
CA ALA A 238 -19.37 14.27 17.73
C ALA A 238 -17.92 14.15 18.24
N LYS A 239 -17.67 13.29 19.24
CA LYS A 239 -16.31 12.98 19.73
C LYS A 239 -15.43 12.35 18.65
N ARG A 240 -15.98 11.41 17.86
CA ARG A 240 -15.22 10.76 16.77
C ARG A 240 -14.93 11.73 15.63
N LYS A 241 -15.89 12.59 15.26
CA LYS A 241 -15.67 13.64 14.25
C LYS A 241 -14.56 14.59 14.69
N ARG A 242 -14.62 15.10 15.94
CA ARG A 242 -13.52 15.89 16.52
C ARG A 242 -12.17 15.17 16.41
N LYS A 243 -12.10 13.90 16.81
CA LYS A 243 -10.85 13.12 16.70
C LYS A 243 -10.36 12.96 15.26
N ILE A 244 -11.26 12.71 14.31
CA ILE A 244 -10.92 12.61 12.88
C ILE A 244 -10.27 13.91 12.39
N MET A 245 -10.87 15.05 12.75
CA MET A 245 -10.33 16.39 12.45
C MET A 245 -8.96 16.61 13.13
N THR A 246 -8.92 16.56 14.46
CA THR A 246 -7.73 16.94 15.23
C THR A 246 -6.53 16.02 14.98
N SER A 247 -6.77 14.71 14.79
CA SER A 247 -5.69 13.75 14.45
C SER A 247 -4.99 14.02 13.11
N ARG A 248 -5.52 14.92 12.29
CA ARG A 248 -4.95 15.36 11.02
C ARG A 248 -4.38 16.76 11.15
N THR A 249 -5.19 17.70 11.65
CA THR A 249 -4.81 19.10 11.71
C THR A 249 -3.69 19.33 12.73
N GLU A 250 -3.78 18.76 13.93
CA GLU A 250 -2.76 18.99 14.99
C GLU A 250 -1.41 18.37 14.60
N SER A 251 -1.42 17.15 14.04
CA SER A 251 -0.18 16.48 13.61
C SER A 251 0.46 17.13 12.39
N THR A 252 -0.35 17.63 11.46
CA THR A 252 0.13 18.33 10.27
C THR A 252 0.66 19.71 10.64
N SER A 253 -0.06 20.48 11.46
CA SER A 253 0.43 21.78 11.96
C SER A 253 1.75 21.64 12.71
N LEU A 254 1.86 20.66 13.63
CA LEU A 254 3.11 20.43 14.36
C LEU A 254 4.29 20.17 13.41
N LEU A 255 4.11 19.30 12.41
CA LEU A 255 5.15 19.05 11.42
C LEU A 255 5.44 20.30 10.57
N ALA A 256 4.42 20.92 9.98
CA ALA A 256 4.58 22.06 9.10
C ALA A 256 5.30 23.23 9.79
N GLU A 257 4.89 23.56 11.01
CA GLU A 257 5.52 24.61 11.82
C GLU A 257 6.96 24.25 12.20
N THR A 258 7.23 22.98 12.55
CA THR A 258 8.60 22.57 12.89
C THR A 258 9.50 22.65 11.66
N LEU A 259 9.05 22.15 10.51
CA LEU A 259 9.80 22.15 9.25
C LEU A 259 10.09 23.58 8.78
N ALA A 260 9.13 24.49 8.90
CA ALA A 260 9.28 25.90 8.54
C ALA A 260 10.35 26.64 9.36
N ASN A 261 10.71 26.13 10.54
CA ASN A 261 11.69 26.72 11.44
C ASN A 261 13.05 25.98 11.45
N LEU A 262 13.25 25.00 10.57
CA LEU A 262 14.52 24.30 10.42
C LEU A 262 15.58 25.17 9.73
N ASN A 263 16.85 24.93 10.02
CA ASN A 263 17.94 25.61 9.32
C ASN A 263 18.18 25.02 7.92
N GLN A 264 17.97 23.72 7.79
CA GLN A 264 18.04 22.92 6.57
C GLN A 264 16.69 22.22 6.39
N PRO A 265 15.65 22.97 5.98
CA PRO A 265 14.33 22.40 5.73
C PRO A 265 14.36 21.42 4.55
N PRO A 266 13.42 20.47 4.50
CA PRO A 266 13.30 19.57 3.34
C PRO A 266 12.95 20.33 2.07
N GLU A 267 13.38 19.80 0.93
CA GLU A 267 12.98 20.32 -0.38
C GLU A 267 11.49 20.08 -0.66
N VAL A 268 10.86 19.08 0.00
CA VAL A 268 9.46 18.74 -0.23
C VAL A 268 8.74 18.20 1.02
N PHE A 269 7.51 18.67 1.20
CA PHE A 269 6.57 18.17 2.20
C PHE A 269 5.30 17.65 1.51
N MET A 270 5.13 16.33 1.50
CA MET A 270 3.95 15.67 0.94
C MET A 270 2.95 15.34 2.05
N VAL A 271 1.73 15.86 1.95
CA VAL A 271 0.70 15.72 2.98
C VAL A 271 -0.48 14.94 2.41
N ALA A 272 -0.89 13.89 3.11
CA ALA A 272 -2.11 13.19 2.77
C ALA A 272 -3.31 14.14 2.82
N SER A 273 -4.19 14.03 1.84
CA SER A 273 -5.52 14.63 1.81
C SER A 273 -6.48 13.54 1.30
N ALA A 274 -7.67 13.93 0.84
CA ALA A 274 -8.58 13.02 0.19
C ALA A 274 -9.44 13.74 -0.85
N VAL A 275 -9.96 12.96 -1.80
CA VAL A 275 -11.03 13.40 -2.71
C VAL A 275 -12.29 13.87 -1.97
N GLY A 276 -12.40 13.60 -0.66
CA GLY A 276 -13.43 14.18 0.21
C GLY A 276 -13.41 15.71 0.25
N PHE A 277 -12.30 16.35 -0.15
CA PHE A 277 -12.18 17.80 -0.37
C PHE A 277 -13.32 18.35 -1.23
N TYR A 278 -13.72 17.62 -2.27
CA TYR A 278 -14.75 18.03 -3.21
C TYR A 278 -16.18 17.85 -2.68
N GLY A 279 -16.36 17.20 -1.52
CA GLY A 279 -17.67 16.81 -1.02
C GLY A 279 -18.43 15.88 -1.97
N HIS A 280 -19.72 15.66 -1.68
CA HIS A 280 -20.61 14.97 -2.61
C HIS A 280 -20.93 15.87 -3.80
N SER A 281 -20.87 15.33 -5.01
CA SER A 281 -21.20 16.07 -6.23
C SER A 281 -21.73 15.14 -7.32
N ASP A 282 -22.78 15.59 -8.01
CA ASP A 282 -23.30 14.96 -9.23
C ASP A 282 -22.55 15.41 -10.49
N LYS A 283 -21.68 16.43 -10.39
CA LYS A 283 -20.85 16.87 -11.51
C LYS A 283 -19.81 15.81 -11.85
N ARG A 284 -19.54 15.67 -13.15
CA ARG A 284 -18.47 14.82 -13.68
C ARG A 284 -17.20 15.62 -13.91
N GLY A 285 -16.06 14.94 -13.84
CA GLY A 285 -14.74 15.51 -14.15
C GLY A 285 -14.28 16.58 -13.17
N LEU A 286 -14.42 16.33 -11.86
CA LEU A 286 -13.80 17.19 -10.86
C LEU A 286 -12.29 17.02 -10.91
N THR A 287 -11.58 18.14 -11.01
CA THR A 287 -10.11 18.21 -11.14
C THR A 287 -9.50 18.95 -9.94
N GLU A 288 -8.19 19.06 -9.93
CA GLU A 288 -7.41 19.81 -8.94
C GLU A 288 -7.78 21.30 -8.90
N GLU A 289 -8.22 21.86 -10.03
CA GLU A 289 -8.72 23.25 -10.17
C GLU A 289 -10.13 23.46 -9.59
N THR A 290 -10.84 22.37 -9.25
CA THR A 290 -12.15 22.47 -8.64
C THR A 290 -12.02 22.89 -7.17
N GLY A 291 -12.74 23.94 -6.77
CA GLY A 291 -12.79 24.39 -5.38
C GLY A 291 -13.38 23.37 -4.40
N SER A 292 -13.20 23.61 -3.10
CA SER A 292 -13.69 22.72 -2.05
C SER A 292 -15.21 22.59 -2.08
N GLY A 293 -15.70 21.39 -1.78
CA GLY A 293 -17.11 21.12 -1.63
C GLY A 293 -17.66 21.52 -0.26
N THR A 294 -18.80 20.94 0.08
CA THR A 294 -19.47 21.15 1.37
C THR A 294 -19.61 19.85 2.14
N GLY A 295 -19.92 19.98 3.43
CA GLY A 295 -20.11 18.87 4.34
C GLY A 295 -18.84 18.48 5.08
N TYR A 296 -19.02 17.58 6.05
CA TYR A 296 -17.99 17.30 7.04
C TYR A 296 -16.65 16.81 6.47
N LEU A 297 -16.66 16.00 5.42
CA LEU A 297 -15.39 15.53 4.82
C LEU A 297 -14.67 16.64 4.04
N ALA A 298 -15.41 17.53 3.39
CA ALA A 298 -14.82 18.70 2.74
C ALA A 298 -14.20 19.63 3.78
N GLU A 299 -14.91 19.93 4.87
CA GLU A 299 -14.38 20.69 6.01
C GLU A 299 -13.10 20.08 6.59
N VAL A 300 -13.07 18.75 6.77
CA VAL A 300 -11.88 18.04 7.25
C VAL A 300 -10.71 18.16 6.28
N CYS A 301 -10.93 17.97 4.98
CA CYS A 301 -9.85 18.03 4.01
C CYS A 301 -9.34 19.47 3.84
N THR A 302 -10.22 20.47 3.77
CA THR A 302 -9.81 21.88 3.72
C THR A 302 -8.99 22.25 4.95
N ALA A 303 -9.45 21.92 6.16
CA ALA A 303 -8.68 22.21 7.38
C ALA A 303 -7.34 21.45 7.42
N TRP A 304 -7.30 20.23 6.89
CA TRP A 304 -6.07 19.44 6.80
C TRP A 304 -5.08 20.04 5.81
N GLU A 305 -5.51 20.43 4.62
CA GLU A 305 -4.64 21.09 3.63
C GLU A 305 -4.11 22.43 4.17
N GLU A 306 -4.98 23.24 4.80
CA GLU A 306 -4.60 24.52 5.42
C GLU A 306 -3.62 24.35 6.58
N SER A 307 -3.68 23.25 7.35
CA SER A 307 -2.73 22.99 8.44
C SER A 307 -1.29 22.76 7.97
N ALA A 308 -1.08 22.48 6.67
CA ALA A 308 0.25 22.37 6.07
C ALA A 308 0.83 23.70 5.57
N ARG A 309 0.02 24.78 5.56
CA ARG A 309 0.44 26.10 5.05
C ARG A 309 1.72 26.65 5.65
N PRO A 310 2.03 26.52 6.95
CA PRO A 310 3.27 27.06 7.49
C PRO A 310 4.52 26.60 6.73
N ALA A 311 4.56 25.34 6.27
CA ALA A 311 5.65 24.84 5.44
C ALA A 311 5.65 25.49 4.05
N ALA A 312 4.50 25.55 3.38
CA ALA A 312 4.36 26.17 2.06
C ALA A 312 4.72 27.67 2.08
N ASP A 313 4.23 28.41 3.07
CA ASP A 313 4.47 29.85 3.26
C ASP A 313 5.95 30.14 3.59
N SER A 314 6.69 29.16 4.13
CA SER A 314 8.15 29.22 4.33
C SER A 314 8.98 28.90 3.08
N GLY A 315 8.33 28.53 1.97
CA GLY A 315 8.98 28.21 0.69
C GLY A 315 9.25 26.72 0.47
N ILE A 316 8.84 25.83 1.38
CA ILE A 316 8.96 24.37 1.19
C ILE A 316 7.94 23.92 0.14
N ARG A 317 8.39 23.21 -0.90
CA ARG A 317 7.51 22.61 -1.92
C ARG A 317 6.51 21.70 -1.25
N THR A 318 5.24 22.08 -1.24
CA THR A 318 4.19 21.35 -0.51
C THR A 318 3.23 20.71 -1.48
N ILE A 319 2.94 19.43 -1.29
CA ILE A 319 2.06 18.63 -2.16
C ILE A 319 0.90 18.05 -1.33
N TRP A 320 -0.35 18.35 -1.71
CA TRP A 320 -1.54 17.76 -1.09
C TRP A 320 -2.04 16.57 -1.90
N LEU A 321 -2.02 15.39 -1.30
CA LEU A 321 -2.33 14.12 -1.96
C LEU A 321 -3.81 13.78 -1.79
N ARG A 322 -4.69 14.28 -2.66
CA ARG A 322 -6.14 14.02 -2.64
C ARG A 322 -6.44 12.60 -3.11
N THR A 323 -6.26 11.68 -2.18
CA THR A 323 -6.34 10.25 -2.43
C THR A 323 -7.79 9.76 -2.55
N GLY A 324 -8.03 8.93 -3.57
CA GLY A 324 -9.28 8.18 -3.74
C GLY A 324 -9.40 6.97 -2.82
N ILE A 325 -10.28 6.04 -3.19
CA ILE A 325 -10.41 4.75 -2.49
C ILE A 325 -9.26 3.84 -2.94
N VAL A 326 -8.22 3.74 -2.11
CA VAL A 326 -7.10 2.81 -2.35
C VAL A 326 -7.59 1.37 -2.26
N LEU A 327 -7.39 0.62 -3.34
CA LEU A 327 -7.75 -0.79 -3.42
C LEU A 327 -6.68 -1.65 -2.74
N SER A 328 -7.10 -2.41 -1.74
CA SER A 328 -6.23 -3.35 -1.03
C SER A 328 -6.99 -4.59 -0.58
N GLY A 329 -6.41 -5.77 -0.81
CA GLY A 329 -6.98 -7.05 -0.41
C GLY A 329 -6.92 -7.31 1.10
N ILE A 330 -6.04 -6.62 1.82
CA ILE A 330 -5.74 -6.84 3.24
C ILE A 330 -6.35 -5.80 4.18
N GLY A 331 -6.99 -4.75 3.65
CA GLY A 331 -7.53 -3.67 4.46
C GLY A 331 -8.32 -2.63 3.67
N GLY A 332 -8.51 -1.46 4.28
CA GLY A 332 -9.22 -0.35 3.65
C GLY A 332 -10.71 -0.65 3.38
N ALA A 333 -11.28 0.05 2.40
CA ALA A 333 -12.68 -0.14 2.01
C ALA A 333 -12.90 -1.51 1.34
N LEU A 334 -12.04 -1.89 0.40
CA LEU A 334 -12.13 -3.16 -0.32
C LEU A 334 -12.08 -4.35 0.65
N GLY A 335 -11.10 -4.40 1.57
CA GLY A 335 -11.00 -5.47 2.57
C GLY A 335 -12.28 -5.65 3.41
N LYS A 336 -12.97 -4.54 3.75
CA LYS A 336 -14.26 -4.58 4.47
C LYS A 336 -15.41 -5.12 3.60
N MET A 337 -15.32 -5.02 2.28
CA MET A 337 -16.31 -5.55 1.32
C MET A 337 -16.09 -7.03 0.99
N LEU A 338 -14.87 -7.55 1.11
CA LEU A 338 -14.54 -8.90 0.62
C LEU A 338 -15.37 -10.03 1.27
N LEU A 339 -15.61 -9.98 2.59
CA LEU A 339 -16.30 -11.06 3.28
C LEU A 339 -17.76 -11.24 2.79
N PRO A 340 -18.62 -10.20 2.78
CA PRO A 340 -19.96 -10.30 2.20
C PRO A 340 -19.97 -10.82 0.76
N PHE A 341 -19.06 -10.33 -0.08
CA PHE A 341 -18.96 -10.77 -1.48
C PHE A 341 -18.55 -12.24 -1.61
N LYS A 342 -17.56 -12.70 -0.82
CA LYS A 342 -17.15 -14.12 -0.78
C LYS A 342 -18.29 -15.05 -0.36
N MET A 343 -19.25 -14.54 0.42
CA MET A 343 -20.46 -15.23 0.86
C MET A 343 -21.66 -15.11 -0.10
N ASN A 344 -21.49 -14.58 -1.32
CA ASN A 344 -22.59 -14.28 -2.26
C ASN A 344 -23.64 -13.30 -1.72
N ALA A 345 -23.30 -12.52 -0.68
CA ALA A 345 -24.16 -11.49 -0.07
C ALA A 345 -23.71 -10.08 -0.45
N GLY A 346 -22.87 -9.95 -1.49
CA GLY A 346 -22.45 -8.67 -2.04
C GLY A 346 -23.46 -8.10 -3.04
N GLY A 347 -23.40 -6.79 -3.26
CA GLY A 347 -24.20 -6.12 -4.28
C GLY A 347 -24.20 -4.60 -4.13
N PRO A 348 -24.96 -3.90 -4.97
CA PRO A 348 -24.99 -2.44 -4.98
C PRO A 348 -25.55 -1.86 -3.67
N ILE A 349 -24.81 -0.92 -3.07
CA ILE A 349 -25.26 -0.12 -1.93
C ILE A 349 -26.15 1.06 -2.40
N ALA A 350 -27.28 1.27 -1.72
CA ALA A 350 -28.23 2.36 -2.01
C ALA A 350 -28.67 2.36 -3.48
N SER A 351 -28.56 3.49 -4.20
CA SER A 351 -28.92 3.58 -5.62
C SER A 351 -27.88 2.90 -6.54
N GLY A 352 -26.65 2.77 -6.07
CA GLY A 352 -25.49 2.33 -6.85
C GLY A 352 -24.97 3.36 -7.85
N LYS A 353 -25.57 4.55 -7.91
CA LYS A 353 -25.19 5.61 -8.87
C LYS A 353 -24.05 6.47 -8.38
N GLN A 354 -23.79 6.49 -7.07
CA GLN A 354 -22.72 7.28 -6.47
C GLN A 354 -21.36 6.84 -7.03
N TRP A 355 -20.52 7.83 -7.33
CA TRP A 355 -19.19 7.61 -7.88
C TRP A 355 -18.20 7.17 -6.81
N MET A 356 -17.34 6.23 -7.17
CA MET A 356 -16.24 5.74 -6.37
C MET A 356 -14.94 6.06 -7.12
N PRO A 357 -14.32 7.22 -6.85
CA PRO A 357 -12.97 7.48 -7.31
C PRO A 357 -12.04 6.53 -6.57
N TRP A 358 -11.42 5.60 -7.28
CA TRP A 358 -10.58 4.54 -6.74
C TRP A 358 -9.16 4.70 -7.26
N ILE A 359 -8.17 4.08 -6.62
CA ILE A 359 -6.81 3.96 -7.13
C ILE A 359 -6.22 2.60 -6.72
N SER A 360 -5.41 1.99 -7.58
CA SER A 360 -4.68 0.78 -7.20
C SER A 360 -3.63 1.11 -6.12
N MET A 361 -3.26 0.13 -5.28
CA MET A 361 -2.16 0.37 -4.32
C MET A 361 -0.86 0.73 -5.06
N ASP A 362 -0.61 0.10 -6.21
CA ASP A 362 0.58 0.37 -7.03
C ASP A 362 0.62 1.82 -7.50
N ASP A 363 -0.45 2.30 -8.13
CA ASP A 363 -0.52 3.69 -8.59
C ASP A 363 -0.53 4.69 -7.44
N GLN A 364 -1.08 4.32 -6.28
CA GLN A 364 -0.96 5.15 -5.07
C GLN A 364 0.50 5.34 -4.67
N ILE A 365 1.32 4.29 -4.72
CA ILE A 365 2.75 4.37 -4.33
C ILE A 365 3.59 5.01 -5.44
N TYR A 366 3.39 4.60 -6.69
CA TYR A 366 4.21 5.06 -7.81
C TYR A 366 3.94 6.53 -8.17
N SER A 367 2.69 7.00 -8.10
CA SER A 367 2.41 8.44 -8.28
C SER A 367 3.02 9.28 -7.15
N MET A 368 3.05 8.79 -5.91
CA MET A 368 3.74 9.48 -4.82
C MET A 368 5.25 9.56 -5.08
N HIS A 369 5.87 8.50 -5.60
CA HIS A 369 7.28 8.52 -5.97
C HIS A 369 7.55 9.48 -7.14
N GLU A 370 6.68 9.49 -8.16
CA GLU A 370 6.76 10.43 -9.28
C GLU A 370 6.78 11.89 -8.77
N LEU A 371 5.82 12.25 -7.93
CA LEU A 371 5.69 13.59 -7.36
C LEU A 371 6.84 13.96 -6.39
N LEU A 372 7.38 12.96 -5.68
CA LEU A 372 8.55 13.13 -4.82
C LEU A 372 9.78 13.53 -5.66
N MET A 373 10.00 12.83 -6.78
CA MET A 373 11.18 13.01 -7.64
C MET A 373 11.04 14.17 -8.64
N ASP A 374 9.82 14.58 -8.99
CA ASP A 374 9.55 15.74 -9.83
C ASP A 374 9.66 17.05 -9.02
N SER A 375 10.77 17.77 -9.20
CA SER A 375 11.02 19.07 -8.56
C SER A 375 10.00 20.17 -8.94
N SER A 376 9.25 19.99 -10.03
CA SER A 376 8.21 20.94 -10.47
C SER A 376 6.84 20.67 -9.83
N ALA A 377 6.65 19.49 -9.21
CA ALA A 377 5.37 19.11 -8.62
C ALA A 377 5.11 19.87 -7.31
N SER A 378 4.05 20.67 -7.29
CA SER A 378 3.57 21.40 -6.11
C SER A 378 2.06 21.55 -6.11
N GLY A 379 1.47 21.80 -4.95
CA GLY A 379 0.03 21.99 -4.80
C GLY A 379 -0.76 20.68 -4.74
N ALA A 380 -2.05 20.74 -5.08
CA ALA A 380 -2.93 19.59 -4.95
C ALA A 380 -2.80 18.63 -6.15
N TYR A 381 -2.83 17.32 -5.88
CA TYR A 381 -2.88 16.26 -6.88
C TYR A 381 -3.98 15.26 -6.51
N ASN A 382 -4.80 14.87 -7.48
CA ASN A 382 -5.76 13.79 -7.31
C ASN A 382 -5.08 12.45 -7.54
N LEU A 383 -4.98 11.66 -6.48
CA LEU A 383 -4.45 10.30 -6.54
C LEU A 383 -5.64 9.35 -6.73
N THR A 384 -6.12 9.31 -7.97
CA THR A 384 -7.22 8.48 -8.47
C THR A 384 -6.82 7.83 -9.78
N ALA A 385 -7.35 6.65 -10.09
CA ALA A 385 -7.32 6.10 -11.43
C ALA A 385 -8.09 7.01 -12.41
N PRO A 386 -7.71 7.04 -13.71
CA PRO A 386 -8.31 7.95 -14.69
C PRO A 386 -9.77 7.65 -15.02
N ASN A 387 -10.25 6.43 -14.74
CA ASN A 387 -11.62 6.00 -15.00
C ASN A 387 -12.37 5.66 -13.69
N PRO A 388 -13.02 6.65 -13.06
CA PRO A 388 -13.89 6.41 -11.91
C PRO A 388 -15.03 5.45 -12.25
N ALA A 389 -15.41 4.62 -11.29
CA ALA A 389 -16.54 3.70 -11.43
C ALA A 389 -17.72 4.18 -10.60
N SER A 390 -18.94 3.99 -11.09
CA SER A 390 -20.11 4.02 -10.21
C SER A 390 -20.04 2.85 -9.23
N GLN A 391 -20.65 2.99 -8.06
CA GLN A 391 -20.63 1.91 -7.07
C GLN A 391 -21.32 0.64 -7.57
N ARG A 392 -22.31 0.75 -8.46
CA ARG A 392 -22.91 -0.42 -9.13
C ARG A 392 -21.92 -1.15 -10.03
N GLU A 393 -21.15 -0.40 -10.84
CA GLU A 393 -20.08 -0.98 -11.66
C GLU A 393 -19.03 -1.63 -10.77
N PHE A 394 -18.63 -0.97 -9.69
CA PHE A 394 -17.70 -1.53 -8.71
C PHE A 394 -18.18 -2.87 -8.14
N ALA A 395 -19.42 -2.92 -7.64
CA ALA A 395 -20.00 -4.14 -7.10
C ALA A 395 -20.08 -5.26 -8.15
N LYS A 396 -20.51 -4.95 -9.37
CA LYS A 396 -20.59 -5.93 -10.47
C LYS A 396 -19.21 -6.48 -10.84
N THR A 397 -18.22 -5.62 -10.97
CA THR A 397 -16.84 -6.01 -11.32
C THR A 397 -16.21 -6.83 -10.20
N LEU A 398 -16.38 -6.44 -8.93
CA LEU A 398 -15.90 -7.23 -7.80
C LEU A 398 -16.52 -8.63 -7.74
N GLY A 399 -17.84 -8.74 -7.99
CA GLY A 399 -18.51 -10.04 -8.11
C GLY A 399 -17.93 -10.91 -9.22
N ARG A 400 -17.70 -10.32 -10.40
CA ARG A 400 -17.07 -11.00 -11.54
C ARG A 400 -15.66 -11.50 -11.21
N VAL A 401 -14.80 -10.64 -10.67
CA VAL A 401 -13.41 -10.99 -10.30
C VAL A 401 -13.41 -12.12 -9.29
N LEU A 402 -14.24 -12.06 -8.25
CA LEU A 402 -14.33 -13.11 -7.22
C LEU A 402 -15.06 -14.38 -7.70
N ASN A 403 -15.64 -14.39 -8.90
CA ASN A 403 -16.57 -15.40 -9.37
C ASN A 403 -17.70 -15.67 -8.34
N ARG A 404 -18.39 -14.60 -7.92
CA ARG A 404 -19.48 -14.61 -6.92
C ARG A 404 -20.65 -13.75 -7.37
N LEU A 405 -21.84 -14.08 -6.86
CA LEU A 405 -23.04 -13.28 -7.10
C LEU A 405 -22.91 -11.91 -6.40
N ALA A 406 -23.19 -10.84 -7.13
CA ALA A 406 -23.17 -9.45 -6.65
C ALA A 406 -24.55 -8.77 -6.83
N ILE A 407 -25.60 -9.47 -6.40
CA ILE A 407 -27.01 -9.10 -6.66
C ILE A 407 -27.79 -8.76 -5.39
N ALA A 408 -27.15 -8.76 -4.20
CA ALA A 408 -27.81 -8.45 -2.94
C ALA A 408 -27.64 -6.95 -2.63
N PRO A 409 -28.58 -6.07 -3.01
CA PRO A 409 -28.44 -4.65 -2.75
C PRO A 409 -28.53 -4.36 -1.25
N LEU A 410 -27.77 -3.38 -0.78
CA LEU A 410 -27.85 -2.87 0.60
C LEU A 410 -28.65 -1.56 0.63
N PRO A 411 -29.93 -1.55 1.03
CA PRO A 411 -30.76 -0.35 0.98
C PRO A 411 -30.27 0.78 1.90
N SER A 412 -30.50 2.04 1.51
CA SER A 412 -30.04 3.22 2.27
C SER A 412 -30.53 3.26 3.71
N PHE A 413 -31.73 2.75 4.00
CA PHE A 413 -32.24 2.71 5.37
C PHE A 413 -31.45 1.73 6.24
N VAL A 414 -31.00 0.60 5.67
CA VAL A 414 -30.15 -0.39 6.37
C VAL A 414 -28.77 0.23 6.63
N VAL A 415 -28.20 0.94 5.65
CA VAL A 415 -26.95 1.70 5.84
C VAL A 415 -27.08 2.67 7.00
N ARG A 416 -28.18 3.44 7.06
CA ARG A 416 -28.42 4.40 8.15
C ARG A 416 -28.55 3.72 9.52
N ILE A 417 -29.21 2.56 9.60
CA ILE A 417 -29.35 1.80 10.85
C ILE A 417 -27.98 1.30 11.34
N LEU A 418 -27.22 0.65 10.45
CA LEU A 418 -25.95 0.01 10.78
C LEU A 418 -24.84 1.03 11.05
N PHE A 419 -24.77 2.09 10.23
CA PHE A 419 -23.59 2.96 10.15
C PHE A 419 -23.88 4.44 10.44
N GLY A 420 -25.15 4.86 10.52
CA GLY A 420 -25.53 6.25 10.82
C GLY A 420 -25.04 7.25 9.76
N GLU A 421 -24.66 8.45 10.22
CA GLU A 421 -24.13 9.55 9.38
C GLU A 421 -22.91 9.10 8.56
N MET A 422 -21.97 8.38 9.19
CA MET A 422 -20.80 7.81 8.51
C MET A 422 -21.20 6.97 7.30
N GLY A 423 -22.21 6.11 7.45
CA GLY A 423 -22.68 5.26 6.35
C GLY A 423 -23.28 6.07 5.21
N LYS A 424 -24.05 7.10 5.54
CA LYS A 424 -24.61 8.01 4.54
C LYS A 424 -23.48 8.65 3.72
N THR A 425 -22.52 9.29 4.39
CA THR A 425 -21.45 10.02 3.71
C THR A 425 -20.44 9.12 3.01
N LEU A 426 -20.05 7.98 3.60
CA LEU A 426 -19.03 7.12 3.01
C LEU A 426 -19.56 6.09 2.01
N LEU A 427 -20.82 5.68 2.12
CA LEU A 427 -21.36 4.56 1.32
C LEU A 427 -22.45 4.98 0.33
N THR A 428 -23.11 6.12 0.52
CA THR A 428 -24.24 6.55 -0.32
C THR A 428 -23.98 7.82 -1.10
N GLU A 429 -22.97 8.59 -0.72
CA GLU A 429 -22.49 9.78 -1.40
C GLU A 429 -21.21 9.44 -2.21
N GLY A 430 -20.82 10.33 -3.12
CA GLY A 430 -19.68 10.11 -4.01
C GLY A 430 -19.43 11.30 -4.94
N GLN A 431 -18.33 11.24 -5.68
CA GLN A 431 -17.89 12.32 -6.57
C GLN A 431 -17.05 11.74 -7.71
N HIS A 432 -17.23 12.27 -8.93
CA HIS A 432 -16.48 11.83 -10.10
C HIS A 432 -15.21 12.67 -10.24
N VAL A 433 -14.12 12.19 -9.68
CA VAL A 433 -12.82 12.88 -9.65
C VAL A 433 -11.87 12.25 -10.67
N ILE A 434 -11.14 13.08 -11.42
CA ILE A 434 -10.14 12.66 -12.39
C ILE A 434 -8.76 13.24 -12.04
N PRO A 435 -7.66 12.52 -12.36
CA PRO A 435 -6.30 12.92 -12.03
C PRO A 435 -5.66 13.83 -13.10
N SER A 436 -6.29 14.97 -13.41
CA SER A 436 -5.93 15.84 -14.55
C SER A 436 -4.45 16.19 -14.55
N ARG A 437 -3.89 16.57 -13.40
CA ARG A 437 -2.48 16.97 -13.31
C ARG A 437 -1.50 15.82 -13.52
N LEU A 438 -1.82 14.61 -13.05
CA LEU A 438 -0.98 13.44 -13.33
C LEU A 438 -1.03 13.07 -14.82
N GLU A 439 -2.20 13.13 -15.44
CA GLU A 439 -2.36 12.87 -16.88
C GLU A 439 -1.62 13.92 -17.73
N GLU A 440 -1.73 15.20 -17.38
CA GLU A 440 -1.02 16.30 -18.06
C GLU A 440 0.51 16.20 -17.93
N GLN A 441 1.00 15.64 -16.81
CA GLN A 441 2.42 15.34 -16.60
C GLN A 441 2.89 14.07 -17.33
N GLY A 442 1.98 13.32 -17.98
CA GLY A 442 2.30 12.07 -18.67
C GLY A 442 2.55 10.89 -17.72
N TYR A 443 1.98 10.91 -16.51
CA TYR A 443 2.07 9.77 -15.60
C TYR A 443 1.35 8.55 -16.19
N GLU A 444 2.08 7.46 -16.35
CA GLU A 444 1.55 6.20 -16.86
C GLU A 444 0.98 5.34 -15.73
N PHE A 445 -0.35 5.18 -15.73
CA PHE A 445 -1.06 4.35 -14.76
C PHE A 445 -0.84 2.86 -15.02
N THR A 446 -0.48 2.14 -13.97
CA THR A 446 -0.39 0.68 -13.97
C THR A 446 -1.78 0.07 -14.17
N HIS A 447 -2.81 0.68 -13.57
CA HIS A 447 -4.20 0.24 -13.70
C HIS A 447 -5.13 1.40 -14.04
N SER A 448 -5.48 1.52 -15.32
CA SER A 448 -6.46 2.50 -15.79
C SER A 448 -7.91 1.99 -15.71
N ASP A 449 -8.12 0.68 -15.61
CA ASP A 449 -9.43 0.05 -15.48
C ASP A 449 -9.60 -0.69 -14.14
N LEU A 450 -10.85 -0.74 -13.65
CA LEU A 450 -11.15 -1.28 -12.33
C LEU A 450 -10.96 -2.80 -12.26
N GLU A 451 -11.20 -3.52 -13.35
CA GLU A 451 -11.14 -4.98 -13.34
C GLU A 451 -9.69 -5.46 -13.18
N SER A 452 -8.76 -4.91 -13.96
CA SER A 452 -7.33 -5.22 -13.84
C SER A 452 -6.81 -4.90 -12.43
N ALA A 453 -7.15 -3.73 -11.88
CA ALA A 453 -6.76 -3.34 -10.53
C ALA A 453 -7.26 -4.31 -9.45
N LEU A 454 -8.53 -4.75 -9.55
CA LEU A 454 -9.12 -5.71 -8.62
C LEU A 454 -8.51 -7.09 -8.77
N ARG A 455 -8.25 -7.54 -10.00
CA ARG A 455 -7.59 -8.82 -10.28
C ARG A 455 -6.19 -8.83 -9.67
N ASP A 456 -5.41 -7.78 -9.90
CA ASP A 456 -4.05 -7.69 -9.37
C ASP A 456 -4.03 -7.64 -7.84
N THR A 457 -4.83 -6.74 -7.26
CA THR A 457 -4.97 -6.58 -5.80
C THR A 457 -5.41 -7.89 -5.11
N LEU A 458 -6.20 -8.70 -5.80
CA LEU A 458 -6.75 -9.95 -5.27
C LEU A 458 -6.05 -11.19 -5.84
N GLY A 459 -4.96 -11.08 -6.59
CA GLY A 459 -4.22 -12.20 -7.20
C GLY A 459 -5.07 -13.09 -8.12
N MET A 460 -6.04 -12.50 -8.82
CA MET A 460 -6.98 -13.20 -9.70
C MET A 460 -6.76 -12.82 -11.16
N TRP A 461 -5.51 -12.93 -11.61
CA TRP A 461 -5.15 -12.85 -13.03
C TRP A 461 -5.87 -13.96 -13.82
N THR A 462 -6.32 -13.63 -15.02
CA THR A 462 -7.07 -14.54 -15.91
C THR A 462 -6.17 -15.46 -16.70
#